data_AF-A0A355EX56-F1
#
_entry.id   AF-A0A355EX56-F1
#
_cell.length_a   1.000
_cell.length_b   1.000
_cell.length_c   1.000
_cell.angle_alpha   90.00
_cell.angle_beta   90.00
_cell.angle_gamma   90.00
#
_symmetry.space_group_name_H-M   'P 1'
#
loop_
_entity.id
_entity.type
_entity.pdbx_description
1 polymer ?
#
loop_
_entity_poly.entity_id
_entity_poly.type
_entity_poly.pdbx_seq_one_letter_code
_entity_poly.pdbx_strand_id
1 'polypeptide(L)' 'MNQEARISVDEGEEEIAAIREVRHRLSERFGHNPYRLVAYLMELQKEHPEKLVLAPEAAGRPAMNRRALNGAP' A
#
# COMPACT_ATOMS: atom_id res chain seq x y z
N MET A 1 -1.75 30.48 -6.57
CA MET A 1 -1.50 30.37 -5.11
C MET A 1 -1.31 28.89 -4.82
N ASN A 2 -0.06 28.43 -4.69
CA ASN A 2 0.27 27.03 -4.40
C ASN A 2 -0.03 26.75 -2.92
N GLN A 3 -1.11 26.03 -2.65
CA GLN A 3 -1.55 25.64 -1.30
C GLN A 3 -0.73 24.48 -0.71
N GLU A 4 0.35 24.04 -1.35
CA GLU A 4 1.16 22.89 -0.92
C GLU A 4 2.22 23.25 0.16
N ALA A 5 2.40 24.53 0.48
CA ALA A 5 3.51 25.01 1.31
C ALA A 5 3.07 25.58 2.68
N ARG A 6 1.99 25.06 3.29
CA ARG A 6 1.57 25.46 4.64
C ARG A 6 1.15 24.32 5.56
N ILE A 7 1.54 23.08 5.26
CA ILE A 7 1.60 22.08 6.33
C ILE A 7 2.79 22.49 7.19
N SER A 8 2.52 22.99 8.39
CA SER A 8 3.59 23.26 9.35
C SER A 8 4.35 21.95 9.59
N VAL A 9 5.68 22.01 9.73
CA VAL A 9 6.52 20.80 9.91
C VAL A 9 5.96 19.93 11.05
N ASP A 10 5.46 20.56 12.11
CA ASP A 10 4.84 19.91 13.26
C ASP A 10 3.53 19.17 12.90
N GLU A 11 2.65 19.76 12.10
CA GLU A 11 1.39 19.12 11.67
C GLU A 11 1.64 17.92 10.74
N GLY A 12 2.67 17.99 9.90
CA GLY A 12 3.11 16.85 9.09
C GLY A 12 3.70 15.71 9.92
N GLU A 13 4.40 16.02 11.02
CA GLU A 13 4.94 15.01 11.94
C GLU A 13 3.83 14.31 12.73
N GLU A 14 2.81 15.05 13.18
CA GLU A 14 1.64 14.48 13.85
C GLU A 14 0.86 13.52 12.94
N GLU A 15 0.64 13.90 11.67
CA GLU A 15 -0.04 13.04 10.70
C GLU A 15 0.77 11.77 10.40
N ILE A 16 2.09 11.91 10.22
CA ILE A 16 2.98 10.77 10.02
C ILE A 16 2.97 9.85 11.25
N ALA A 17 2.95 10.41 12.47
CA ALA A 17 2.86 9.64 13.70
C ALA A 17 1.56 8.84 13.79
N ALA A 18 0.42 9.46 13.43
CA ALA A 18 -0.87 8.79 13.38
C ALA A 18 -0.87 7.62 12.38
N ILE A 19 -0.33 7.83 11.18
CA ILE A 19 -0.19 6.77 10.16
C ILE A 19 0.69 5.62 10.68
N ARG A 20 1.81 5.93 11.34
CA ARG A 20 2.72 4.93 11.90
C ARG A 20 2.03 4.10 12.98
N GLU A 21 1.26 4.74 13.85
CA GLU A 21 0.53 4.08 14.94
C GLU A 21 -0.55 3.13 14.38
N VAL A 22 -1.34 3.60 13.41
CA VAL A 22 -2.36 2.76 12.76
C VAL A 22 -1.71 1.56 12.08
N ARG A 23 -0.60 1.78 11.35
CA ARG A 23 0.15 0.70 10.70
C ARG A 23 0.73 -0.28 11.73
N HIS A 24 1.22 0.21 12.86
CA HIS A 24 1.76 -0.62 13.92
C HIS A 24 0.69 -1.54 14.50
N ARG A 25 -0.45 -0.99 14.93
CA ARG A 25 -1.60 -1.77 15.43
C ARG A 25 -2.09 -2.79 14.41
N LEU A 26 -2.15 -2.41 13.14
CA LEU A 26 -2.54 -3.32 12.07
C LEU A 26 -1.52 -4.46 11.92
N SER A 27 -0.22 -4.14 11.93
CA SER A 27 0.85 -5.12 11.87
C SER A 27 0.80 -6.11 13.04
N GLU A 28 0.62 -5.63 14.28
CA GLU A 28 0.48 -6.47 15.48
C GLU A 28 -0.70 -7.44 15.36
N ARG A 29 -1.86 -6.97 14.90
CA ARG A 29 -3.04 -7.81 14.69
C ARG A 29 -2.80 -8.99 13.74
N PHE A 30 -1.86 -8.86 12.81
CA PHE A 30 -1.48 -9.93 11.87
C PHE A 30 -0.16 -10.62 12.24
N GLY A 31 0.33 -10.43 13.48
CA GLY A 31 1.56 -11.04 13.98
C GLY A 31 2.80 -10.57 13.22
N HIS A 32 2.80 -9.31 12.79
CA HIS A 32 3.81 -8.69 11.94
C HIS A 32 4.05 -9.44 10.62
N ASN A 33 3.10 -10.27 10.18
CA ASN A 33 3.21 -11.03 8.94
C ASN A 33 2.54 -10.28 7.77
N PRO A 34 3.32 -9.74 6.81
CA PRO A 34 2.77 -8.96 5.71
C PRO A 34 1.87 -9.79 4.79
N TYR A 35 2.13 -11.09 4.60
CA TYR A 35 1.31 -11.95 3.75
C TYR A 35 -0.08 -12.16 4.33
N ARG A 36 -0.20 -12.29 5.66
CA ARG A 36 -1.50 -12.42 6.35
C ARG A 36 -2.32 -11.13 6.24
N LEU A 37 -1.67 -9.99 6.39
CA LEU A 37 -2.31 -8.68 6.20
C LEU A 37 -2.83 -8.52 4.76
N VAL A 38 -2.01 -8.83 3.76
CA VAL A 38 -2.42 -8.75 2.34
C VAL A 38 -3.59 -9.69 2.04
N ALA A 39 -3.54 -10.93 2.51
CA ALA A 39 -4.64 -11.88 2.32
C ALA A 39 -5.95 -11.36 2.92
N TYR A 40 -5.90 -10.80 4.15
CA TYR A 40 -7.06 -10.18 4.77
C TYR A 40 -7.62 -8.99 3.95
N LEU A 41 -6.74 -8.10 3.49
CA LEU A 41 -7.14 -6.95 2.69
C LEU A 41 -7.76 -7.38 1.34
N MET A 42 -7.23 -8.43 0.71
CA MET A 42 -7.79 -8.98 -0.53
C MET A 42 -9.20 -9.54 -0.32
N GLU A 43 -9.49 -10.19 0.81
CA GLU A 43 -10.85 -10.65 1.10
C GLU A 43 -11.79 -9.46 1.37
N LEU A 44 -11.36 -8.49 2.17
CA LEU A 44 -12.14 -7.28 2.45
C LEU A 44 -12.47 -6.47 1.19
N GLN A 45 -11.55 -6.47 0.22
CA GLN A 45 -11.76 -5.84 -1.08
C GLN A 45 -12.87 -6.48 -1.91
N LYS A 46 -13.13 -7.78 -1.74
CA LYS A 46 -14.25 -8.47 -2.41
C LYS A 46 -15.59 -8.03 -1.82
N GLU A 47 -15.63 -7.75 -0.51
CA GLU A 47 -16.82 -7.28 0.20
C GLU A 47 -17.14 -5.81 -0.11
N HIS A 48 -16.11 -5.02 -0.48
CA HIS A 48 -16.22 -3.58 -0.75
C HIS A 48 -15.63 -3.18 -2.11
N PRO A 49 -16.18 -3.66 -3.23
CA PRO A 49 -15.69 -3.34 -4.57
C PRO A 49 -15.76 -1.83 -4.88
N GLU A 50 -16.69 -1.10 -4.27
CA GLU A 50 -16.85 0.35 -4.43
C GLU A 50 -15.68 1.17 -3.89
N LYS A 51 -14.88 0.59 -2.99
CA LYS A 51 -13.71 1.24 -2.37
C LYS A 51 -12.42 0.91 -3.10
N LEU A 52 -12.47 0.07 -4.14
CA LEU A 52 -11.30 -0.25 -4.95
C LEU A 52 -10.87 0.97 -5.74
N VAL A 53 -9.72 1.52 -5.37
CA VAL A 53 -9.02 2.50 -6.19
C VAL A 53 -8.34 1.74 -7.32
N LEU A 54 -8.78 1.97 -8.56
CA LEU A 54 -8.10 1.45 -9.74
C LEU A 54 -6.66 1.97 -9.70
N ALA A 55 -5.70 1.06 -9.69
CA ALA A 55 -4.31 1.45 -9.86
C ALA A 55 -4.23 2.22 -11.19
N PRO A 56 -3.56 3.39 -11.24
CA PRO A 56 -3.26 4.00 -12.51
C PRO A 56 -2.58 2.94 -13.38
N GLU A 57 -3.15 2.69 -14.57
CA GLU A 57 -2.58 1.88 -15.65
C GLU A 57 -1.07 1.93 -15.53
N ALA A 58 -0.43 0.78 -15.28
CA ALA A 58 0.95 0.68 -14.82
C ALA A 58 1.92 1.46 -15.73
N ALA A 59 2.01 2.77 -15.51
CA ALA A 59 2.81 3.70 -16.26
C ALA A 59 4.24 3.53 -15.76
N GLY A 60 4.91 2.50 -16.29
CA GLY A 60 6.34 2.30 -16.10
C GLY A 60 6.78 1.08 -15.30
N ARG A 61 5.94 0.07 -15.02
CA ARG A 61 6.51 -1.26 -14.74
C ARG A 61 6.82 -1.91 -16.08
N PRO A 62 8.10 -2.06 -16.49
CA PRO A 62 8.38 -2.98 -17.59
C PRO A 62 7.86 -4.34 -17.14
N ALA A 63 7.03 -4.96 -17.97
CA ALA A 63 6.57 -6.32 -17.75
C ALA A 63 7.81 -7.19 -17.50
N MET A 64 8.08 -7.56 -16.23
CA MET A 64 9.11 -8.54 -15.94
C MET A 64 8.67 -9.81 -16.65
N ASN A 65 9.39 -10.08 -17.73
CA ASN A 65 9.05 -11.09 -18.70
C ASN A 65 8.99 -12.43 -17.98
N ARG A 66 7.78 -13.00 -17.83
CA ARG A 66 7.53 -14.31 -17.21
C ARG A 66 8.21 -15.48 -17.95
N ARG A 67 8.95 -15.16 -19.03
CA ARG A 67 9.75 -16.06 -19.87
C ARG A 67 11.16 -16.36 -19.34
N ALA A 68 11.65 -15.63 -18.32
CA ALA A 68 13.00 -15.82 -17.79
C ALA A 68 13.15 -16.99 -16.78
N LEU A 69 12.06 -17.68 -16.43
CA LEU A 69 12.09 -18.78 -15.45
C LEU A 69 12.04 -20.18 -16.08
N ASN A 70 11.79 -20.32 -17.38
CA ASN A 70 11.66 -21.63 -18.05
C ASN A 70 12.54 -21.69 -19.31
N GLY A 71 13.86 -21.53 -19.14
CA GLY A 71 14.80 -21.60 -20.25
C GLY A 71 16.24 -21.69 -19.79
N ALA A 72 16.59 -22.77 -19.09
CA ALA A 72 17.96 -23.28 -19.06
C ALA A 72 17.98 -24.57 -19.89
N PRO A 73 18.90 -24.73 -20.86
CA PRO A 73 19.24 -26.06 -21.36
C PRO A 73 19.91 -26.90 -20.28
#